data_AF-K4AHK4-F1
#
_entry.id   AF-K4AHK4-F1
#
_cell.length_a   1.000
_cell.length_b   1.000
_cell.length_c   1.000
_cell.angle_alpha   90.00
_cell.angle_beta   90.00
_cell.angle_gamma   90.00
#
_symmetry.space_group_name_H-M   'P 1'
#
loop_
_entity.id
_entity.type
_entity.pdbx_description
1 polymer ?
#
loop_
_entity_poly.entity_id
_entity_poly.type
_entity_poly.pdbx_seq_one_letter_code
_entity_poly.pdbx_strand_id
1 'polypeptide(L)' 'MDEKDVEAAEMTSMVQKFIPLTRDVYRYFLKRSVHAGKPVSDLLDRMSKDGLEADEETSRILHVECSRCTIVHH' A
#
# COMPACT_ATOMS: atom_id res chain seq x y z
N MET A 1 -14.41 0.82 -29.48
CA MET A 1 -13.24 0.90 -28.58
C MET A 1 -12.03 0.79 -29.48
N ASP A 2 -11.38 1.92 -29.70
CA ASP A 2 -10.20 2.01 -30.55
C ASP A 2 -9.08 1.14 -29.97
N GLU A 3 -8.43 0.36 -30.83
CA GLU A 3 -7.33 -0.55 -30.49
C GLU A 3 -6.21 0.16 -29.70
N LYS A 4 -6.04 1.46 -29.98
CA LYS A 4 -5.11 2.37 -29.31
C LYS A 4 -5.41 2.63 -27.82
N ASP A 5 -6.67 2.58 -27.41
CA ASP A 5 -7.09 2.80 -26.02
C ASP A 5 -6.87 1.55 -25.16
N VAL A 6 -7.01 0.36 -25.77
CA VAL A 6 -6.77 -0.92 -25.10
C VAL A 6 -5.28 -1.10 -24.79
N GLU A 7 -4.41 -0.80 -25.75
CA GLU A 7 -2.97 -0.90 -25.56
C GLU A 7 -2.44 0.07 -24.47
N ALA A 8 -3.01 1.27 -24.38
CA ALA A 8 -2.69 2.23 -23.32
C ALA A 8 -3.18 1.77 -21.93
N ALA A 9 -4.37 1.15 -21.85
CA ALA A 9 -4.92 0.58 -20.61
C ALA A 9 -4.10 -0.61 -20.11
N GLU A 10 -3.61 -1.46 -21.01
CA GLU A 10 -2.73 -2.58 -20.66
C GLU A 10 -1.34 -2.09 -20.24
N MET A 11 -0.78 -1.09 -20.92
CA MET A 11 0.47 -0.46 -20.49
C MET A 11 0.34 0.26 -19.15
N THR A 12 -0.77 0.93 -18.84
CA THR A 12 -0.99 1.49 -17.49
C THR A 12 -1.17 0.39 -16.44
N SER A 13 -1.87 -0.70 -16.77
CA SER A 13 -1.99 -1.87 -15.88
C SER A 13 -0.64 -2.56 -15.63
N MET A 14 0.23 -2.62 -16.63
CA MET A 14 1.60 -3.14 -16.51
C MET A 14 2.50 -2.18 -15.74
N VAL A 15 2.45 -0.87 -15.99
CA VAL A 15 3.20 0.14 -15.22
C VAL A 15 2.75 0.16 -13.75
N GLN A 16 1.45 -0.04 -13.48
CA GLN A 16 0.91 -0.26 -12.13
C GLN A 16 1.40 -1.57 -11.48
N LYS A 17 1.86 -2.54 -12.26
CA LYS A 17 2.42 -3.82 -11.80
C LYS A 17 3.96 -3.83 -11.76
N PHE A 18 4.64 -2.90 -12.43
CA PHE A 18 6.08 -2.96 -12.70
C PHE A 18 6.91 -1.77 -12.21
N ILE A 19 6.30 -0.66 -11.76
CA ILE A 19 7.07 0.35 -11.04
C ILE A 19 7.05 -0.05 -9.56
N PRO A 20 8.14 -0.62 -9.00
CA PRO A 20 8.26 -0.75 -7.56
C PRO A 20 8.08 0.64 -6.98
N LEU A 21 6.96 0.84 -6.29
CA LEU A 21 6.68 2.11 -5.64
C LEU A 21 7.81 2.32 -4.64
N THR A 22 8.34 3.54 -4.55
CA THR A 22 9.38 3.80 -3.56
C THR A 22 8.82 3.56 -2.16
N ARG A 23 9.71 3.22 -1.24
CA ARG A 23 9.36 3.04 0.18
C ARG A 23 8.58 4.22 0.76
N ASP A 24 8.86 5.45 0.33
CA ASP A 24 8.12 6.64 0.76
C ASP A 24 6.66 6.66 0.26
N VAL A 25 6.42 6.17 -0.95
CA VAL A 25 5.06 6.03 -1.48
C VAL A 25 4.30 4.96 -0.69
N TYR A 26 4.94 3.82 -0.40
CA TYR A 26 4.34 2.80 0.47
C TYR A 26 4.02 3.34 1.86
N ARG A 27 4.94 4.07 2.49
CA ARG A 27 4.73 4.72 3.79
C ARG A 27 3.57 5.73 3.75
N TYR A 28 3.44 6.50 2.68
CA TYR A 28 2.31 7.42 2.49
C TYR A 28 0.98 6.67 2.48
N PHE A 29 0.88 5.58 1.70
CA PHE A 29 -0.33 4.76 1.65
C PHE A 29 -0.61 4.04 2.97
N LEU A 30 0.42 3.54 3.65
CA LEU A 30 0.29 2.92 4.98
C LEU A 30 -0.27 3.90 5.99
N LYS A 31 0.31 5.11 6.12
CA LYS A 31 -0.21 6.17 7.01
C LYS A 31 -1.68 6.47 6.73
N ARG A 32 -2.04 6.62 5.44
CA ARG A 32 -3.41 6.94 5.03
C ARG A 32 -4.39 5.81 5.34
N SER A 33 -4.03 4.57 5.04
CA SER A 33 -4.88 3.40 5.28
C SER A 33 -5.11 3.19 6.77
N VAL A 34 -4.05 3.29 7.57
CA VAL A 34 -4.12 3.21 9.02
C VAL A 34 -5.02 4.31 9.60
N HIS A 35 -4.84 5.57 9.19
CA HIS A 35 -5.71 6.67 9.62
C HIS A 35 -7.19 6.47 9.24
N ALA A 36 -7.46 5.76 8.14
CA ALA A 36 -8.80 5.43 7.70
C ALA A 36 -9.37 4.15 8.37
N GLY A 37 -8.63 3.51 9.28
CA GLY A 37 -9.00 2.23 9.90
C GLY A 37 -9.08 1.07 8.90
N LYS A 38 -8.41 1.19 7.75
CA LYS A 38 -8.42 0.17 6.70
C LYS A 38 -7.30 -0.84 6.90
N PRO A 39 -7.53 -2.12 6.54
CA PRO A 39 -6.48 -3.12 6.58
C PRO A 39 -5.33 -2.72 5.64
N VAL A 40 -4.11 -2.98 6.10
CA VAL A 40 -2.87 -2.71 5.36
C VAL A 40 -2.14 -3.98 4.93
N SER A 41 -2.70 -5.16 5.22
CA SER A 41 -2.14 -6.47 4.87
C SER A 41 -1.80 -6.58 3.38
N ASP A 42 -2.73 -6.21 2.50
CA ASP A 42 -2.52 -6.25 1.04
C ASP A 42 -1.42 -5.29 0.57
N LEU A 43 -1.27 -4.17 1.28
CA LEU A 43 -0.25 -3.16 0.97
C LEU A 43 1.13 -3.62 1.43
N LEU A 44 1.23 -4.28 2.58
CA LEU A 44 2.46 -4.88 3.10
C LEU A 44 2.90 -6.09 2.26
N ASP A 45 1.97 -6.93 1.82
CA ASP A 45 2.25 -8.03 0.90
C ASP A 45 2.84 -7.52 -0.42
N ARG A 46 2.27 -6.45 -0.98
CA ARG A 46 2.79 -5.82 -2.19
C ARG A 46 4.15 -5.16 -1.98
N MET A 47 4.34 -4.47 -0.86
CA MET A 47 5.61 -3.86 -0.48
C MET A 47 6.73 -4.92 -0.37
N SER A 48 6.42 -6.06 0.22
CA SER A 48 7.33 -7.22 0.29
C SER A 48 7.64 -7.79 -1.10
N LYS A 49 6.63 -7.94 -1.97
CA LYS A 49 6.80 -8.40 -3.37
C LYS A 49 7.68 -7.45 -4.20
N ASP A 50 7.66 -6.15 -3.88
CA ASP A 50 8.52 -5.15 -4.49
C ASP A 50 9.94 -5.12 -3.88
N GLY A 51 10.27 -6.03 -2.95
CA GLY A 51 11.58 -6.13 -2.30
C GLY A 51 11.82 -5.08 -1.23
N LEU A 52 10.75 -4.44 -0.74
CA LEU A 52 10.82 -3.43 0.31
C LEU A 52 10.35 -4.05 1.63
N GLU A 53 11.29 -4.39 2.50
CA GLU A 53 10.95 -4.88 3.83
C GLU A 53 10.46 -3.75 4.75
N ALA A 54 9.58 -4.10 5.68
CA ALA A 54 9.12 -3.18 6.70
C ALA A 54 10.27 -2.81 7.65
N ASP A 55 10.76 -1.58 7.52
CA ASP A 55 11.77 -1.01 8.40
C ASP A 55 11.15 -0.41 9.67
N GLU A 56 11.99 0.07 10.60
CA GLU A 56 11.55 0.66 11.87
C GLU A 56 10.52 1.78 11.70
N GLU A 57 10.65 2.65 10.69
CA GLU A 57 9.66 3.71 10.44
C GLU A 57 8.32 3.12 9.96
N THR A 58 8.38 2.09 9.13
CA THR A 58 7.19 1.36 8.69
C THR A 58 6.49 0.71 9.88
N SER A 59 7.25 0.07 10.78
CA SER A 59 6.72 -0.47 12.04
C SER A 59 6.12 0.61 12.94
N ARG A 60 6.75 1.78 13.05
CA ARG A 60 6.19 2.92 13.81
C ARG A 60 4.84 3.36 13.26
N ILE A 61 4.70 3.48 11.94
CA ILE A 61 3.42 3.84 11.30
C ILE A 61 2.33 2.83 11.66
N LEU A 62 2.67 1.53 11.68
CA LEU A 62 1.74 0.46 12.03
C LEU A 62 1.40 0.45 13.53
N HIS A 63 2.37 0.80 14.39
CA HIS A 63 2.24 0.70 15.85
C HIS A 63 1.61 1.94 16.48
N VAL A 64 1.91 3.14 15.96
CA VAL A 64 1.47 4.44 16.52
C VAL A 64 -0.06 4.59 16.48
N GLU A 65 -0.75 3.93 15.56
CA GLU A 65 -2.20 4.07 15.38
C GLU A 65 -2.99 2.81 15.80
N CYS A 66 -2.32 1.73 16.21
CA CYS A 66 -2.97 0.59 16.87
C CYS A 66 -3.62 1.02 18.21
N SER A 67 -3.09 2.08 18.83
CA SER A 67 -3.63 2.72 20.05
C SER A 67 -5.02 3.36 19.87
N ARG A 68 -5.53 3.49 18.63
CA ARG A 68 -6.87 4.04 18.33
C ARG A 68 -7.88 2.98 17.88
N CYS A 69 -7.46 1.73 17.71
CA CYS A 69 -8.32 0.62 17.28
C CYS A 69 -8.43 -0.48 18.35
N THR A 70 -8.76 -0.12 19.60
CA THR A 70 -9.31 -1.07 20.57
C THR A 70 -10.53 -0.48 21.28
N ILE A 71 -11.64 -0.36 20.57
CA ILE A 71 -12.97 -0.60 21.16
C ILE A 71 -13.77 -1.40 20.13
N VAL A 72 -13.69 -2.72 20.21
CA VAL A 72 -14.85 -3.56 19.90
C VAL A 72 -14.99 -4.54 21.06
N HIS A 73 -15.91 -4.21 21.96
CA HIS A 73 -16.48 -5.17 22.91
C HIS A 73 -17.10 -6.32 22.11
N HIS A 74 -16.73 -7.56 22.44
CA HIS A 74 -17.69 -8.65 22.64
C HIS A 74 -17.08 -9.74 23.52
#